data_AF-A0A519XTK6-F1
#
_entry.id   AF-A0A519XTK6-F1
#
_cell.length_a   1.000
_cell.length_b   1.000
_cell.length_c   1.000
_cell.angle_alpha   90.00
_cell.angle_beta   90.00
_cell.angle_gamma   90.00
#
_symmetry.space_group_name_H-M   'P 1'
#
loop_
_entity.id
_entity.type
_entity.pdbx_description
1 polymer ?
#
loop_
_entity_poly.entity_id
_entity_poly.type
_entity_poly.pdbx_seq_one_letter_code
_entity_poly.pdbx_strand_id
1 'polypeptide(L)'
;MMKKLNQFFLAFCLWLTLPISLFAQREMESLGRGVVAIHMIGDSVFVSWRLLGNDPDDISFNIYRKTDTSTSIKLNQNPITGATIFTDKSVDFTKKNEWFVKPVLNRKEELESTSFALQSGSEAKPYLSVPLKTQRGYTPNDISVG
;
A
#
# COMPACT_ATOMS: atom_id res chain seq x y z
N MET A 1 66.55 1.15 -3.17
CA MET A 1 65.36 1.96 -2.84
C MET A 1 64.27 1.97 -3.95
N MET A 2 64.56 1.58 -5.20
CA MET A 2 63.63 1.71 -6.34
C MET A 2 62.56 0.61 -6.50
N LYS A 3 62.62 -0.52 -5.75
CA LYS A 3 61.64 -1.62 -5.90
C LYS A 3 60.25 -1.31 -5.32
N LYS A 4 60.15 -0.44 -4.29
CA LYS A 4 58.87 -0.08 -3.66
C LYS A 4 58.01 0.82 -4.54
N LEU A 5 58.61 1.71 -5.33
CA LEU A 5 57.87 2.64 -6.21
C LEU A 5 57.08 1.90 -7.30
N ASN A 6 57.64 0.83 -7.85
CA ASN A 6 57.01 0.04 -8.91
C ASN A 6 55.85 -0.84 -8.38
N GLN A 7 55.96 -1.35 -7.15
CA GLN A 7 54.87 -2.10 -6.50
C GLN A 7 53.67 -1.21 -6.14
N PHE A 8 53.90 0.02 -5.68
CA PHE A 8 52.82 0.98 -5.46
C PHE A 8 52.14 1.40 -6.77
N PHE A 9 52.92 1.57 -7.86
CA PHE A 9 52.38 1.92 -9.18
C PHE A 9 51.53 0.78 -9.79
N LEU A 10 52.00 -0.47 -9.67
CA LEU A 10 51.25 -1.66 -10.09
C LEU A 10 49.97 -1.87 -9.28
N ALA A 11 49.99 -1.66 -7.97
CA ALA A 11 48.80 -1.74 -7.12
C ALA A 11 47.78 -0.63 -7.45
N PHE A 12 48.25 0.57 -7.79
CA PHE A 12 47.40 1.69 -8.21
C PHE A 12 46.73 1.44 -9.57
N CYS A 13 47.46 0.90 -10.55
CA CYS A 13 46.88 0.49 -11.84
C CYS A 13 45.88 -0.67 -11.70
N LEU A 14 46.07 -1.59 -10.75
CA LEU A 14 45.16 -2.70 -10.51
C LEU A 14 43.84 -2.24 -9.84
N TRP A 15 43.87 -1.14 -9.08
CA TRP A 15 42.67 -0.56 -8.45
C TRP A 15 41.85 0.27 -9.44
N LEU A 16 42.50 0.90 -10.43
CA LEU A 16 41.88 1.69 -11.51
C LEU A 16 41.18 0.84 -12.59
N THR A 17 41.42 -0.47 -12.63
CA THR A 17 40.93 -1.37 -13.68
C THR A 17 39.80 -2.30 -13.23
N LEU A 18 39.38 -2.22 -11.96
CA LEU A 18 38.22 -2.96 -11.46
C LEU A 18 36.93 -2.23 -11.88
N PRO A 19 36.08 -2.82 -12.75
CA PRO A 19 34.80 -2.23 -13.08
C PRO A 19 33.89 -2.32 -11.85
N ILE A 20 33.67 -1.18 -11.18
CA ILE A 20 32.68 -1.09 -10.12
C ILE A 20 31.32 -0.86 -10.79
N SER A 21 30.53 -1.91 -10.94
CA SER A 21 29.12 -1.77 -11.32
C SER A 21 28.35 -1.25 -10.11
N LEU A 22 28.00 0.04 -10.13
CA LEU A 22 27.08 0.63 -9.17
C LEU A 22 25.65 0.38 -9.62
N PHE A 23 24.89 -0.39 -8.85
CA PHE A 23 23.45 -0.49 -9.03
C PHE A 23 22.78 0.62 -8.24
N ALA A 24 22.19 1.59 -8.94
CA ALA A 24 21.31 2.57 -8.32
C ALA A 24 19.92 1.96 -8.08
N GLN A 25 19.24 2.40 -7.02
CA GLN A 25 17.84 2.06 -6.79
C GLN A 25 16.98 2.66 -7.91
N ARG A 26 16.00 1.90 -8.41
CA ARG A 26 15.02 2.44 -9.36
C ARG A 26 14.18 3.51 -8.68
N GLU A 27 13.94 4.61 -9.39
CA GLU A 27 12.91 5.58 -8.99
C GLU A 27 11.54 4.93 -9.17
N MET A 28 10.73 4.96 -8.11
CA MET A 28 9.38 4.37 -8.06
C MET A 28 8.44 5.39 -7.44
N GLU A 29 7.15 5.29 -7.76
CA GLU A 29 6.11 6.17 -7.22
C GLU A 29 6.02 6.07 -5.69
N SER A 30 5.76 7.20 -5.04
CA SER A 30 5.43 7.24 -3.62
C SER A 30 3.94 6.91 -3.44
N LEU A 31 3.65 5.64 -3.11
CA LEU A 31 2.28 5.16 -2.95
C LEU A 31 1.85 5.11 -1.49
N GLY A 32 0.61 5.53 -1.22
CA GLY A 32 -0.07 5.20 0.02
C GLY A 32 -0.52 3.73 0.08
N ARG A 33 -1.03 3.30 1.24
CA ARG A 33 -1.54 1.92 1.45
C ARG A 33 -2.65 1.52 0.50
N GLY A 34 -3.35 2.47 -0.13
CA GLY A 34 -4.37 2.17 -1.14
C GLY A 34 -5.46 1.25 -0.60
N VAL A 35 -5.95 1.55 0.60
CA VAL A 35 -7.05 0.78 1.20
C VAL A 35 -8.27 0.89 0.29
N VAL A 36 -8.87 -0.25 -0.02
CA VAL A 36 -10.13 -0.34 -0.76
C VAL A 36 -11.08 -1.24 0.03
N ALA A 37 -12.32 -0.81 0.19
CA ALA A 37 -13.37 -1.55 0.87
C ALA A 37 -14.56 -1.76 -0.08
N ILE A 38 -14.86 -3.01 -0.42
CA ILE A 38 -15.91 -3.39 -1.37
C ILE A 38 -17.07 -4.02 -0.60
N HIS A 39 -18.26 -3.44 -0.73
CA HIS A 39 -19.49 -4.06 -0.24
C HIS A 39 -19.81 -5.29 -1.11
N MET A 40 -19.71 -6.47 -0.50
CA MET A 40 -19.99 -7.78 -1.08
C MET A 40 -21.47 -8.15 -0.94
N ILE A 41 -21.97 -8.97 -1.86
CA ILE A 41 -23.28 -9.62 -1.70
C ILE A 41 -23.27 -10.46 -0.42
N GLY A 42 -24.31 -10.32 0.42
CA GLY A 42 -24.40 -10.98 1.73
C GLY A 42 -23.87 -10.14 2.89
N ASP A 43 -23.96 -8.81 2.79
CA ASP A 43 -23.74 -7.83 3.87
C ASP A 43 -22.39 -7.96 4.58
N SER A 44 -21.32 -8.12 3.79
CA SER A 44 -19.95 -8.06 4.28
C SER A 44 -19.10 -7.11 3.43
N VAL A 45 -17.99 -6.64 4.00
CA VAL A 45 -17.07 -5.75 3.30
C VAL A 45 -15.72 -6.43 3.15
N PHE A 46 -15.30 -6.64 1.91
CA PHE A 46 -13.95 -7.10 1.59
C PHE A 46 -13.01 -5.90 1.55
N VAL A 47 -11.96 -5.94 2.36
CA VAL A 47 -10.96 -4.88 2.46
C VAL A 47 -9.62 -5.40 1.96
N SER A 48 -8.95 -4.64 1.10
CA SER A 48 -7.58 -4.93 0.66
C SER A 48 -6.71 -3.69 0.69
N TRP A 49 -5.41 -3.87 0.85
CA TRP A 49 -4.40 -2.81 0.81
C TRP A 49 -3.09 -3.30 0.21
N ARG A 50 -2.19 -2.37 -0.07
CA ARG A 50 -0.86 -2.63 -0.63
C ARG A 50 0.13 -3.06 0.45
N LEU A 51 0.85 -4.14 0.17
CA LEU A 51 2.21 -4.32 0.65
C LEU A 51 3.13 -3.47 -0.25
N LEU A 52 3.85 -2.53 0.33
CA LEU A 52 4.71 -1.60 -0.40
C LEU A 52 6.10 -2.21 -0.58
N GLY A 53 6.78 -1.85 -1.66
CA GLY A 53 8.13 -2.37 -1.94
C GLY A 53 9.20 -1.95 -0.94
N ASN A 54 8.92 -0.95 -0.09
CA ASN A 54 9.78 -0.50 1.00
C ASN A 54 9.32 -1.00 2.38
N ASP A 55 8.32 -1.87 2.45
CA ASP A 55 7.98 -2.53 3.70
C ASP A 55 9.02 -3.59 4.06
N PRO A 56 9.38 -3.74 5.34
CA PRO A 56 10.20 -4.86 5.79
C PRO A 56 9.40 -6.17 5.76
N ASP A 57 10.11 -7.29 5.60
CA ASP A 57 9.51 -8.64 5.46
C ASP A 57 8.65 -9.06 6.68
N ASP A 58 8.96 -8.52 7.86
CA ASP A 58 8.26 -8.83 9.12
C ASP A 58 7.09 -7.88 9.41
N ILE A 59 6.72 -7.02 8.45
CA ILE A 59 5.58 -6.12 8.63
C ILE A 59 4.28 -6.91 8.81
N SER A 60 3.42 -6.38 9.68
CA SER A 60 2.05 -6.87 9.85
C SER A 60 1.09 -5.69 9.89
N PHE A 61 -0.22 -5.97 9.87
CA PHE A 61 -1.22 -4.91 9.79
C PHE A 61 -2.35 -5.12 10.79
N ASN A 62 -2.81 -4.03 11.39
CA ASN A 62 -4.09 -3.97 12.08
C ASN A 62 -5.09 -3.22 11.19
N ILE A 63 -6.32 -3.74 11.12
CA ILE A 63 -7.40 -3.16 10.34
C ILE A 63 -8.41 -2.53 11.30
N TYR A 64 -8.87 -1.35 10.95
CA TYR A 64 -9.81 -0.57 11.74
C TYR A 64 -11.03 -0.20 10.91
N ARG A 65 -12.18 -0.09 11.60
CA ARG A 65 -13.38 0.57 11.08
C ARG A 65 -13.79 1.73 11.97
N LYS A 66 -14.12 2.85 11.38
CA LYS A 66 -14.81 3.98 12.03
C LYS A 66 -16.23 4.07 11.48
N THR A 67 -17.22 4.24 12.35
CA THR A 67 -18.63 4.32 11.96
C THR A 67 -19.19 5.69 12.37
N ASP A 68 -19.66 6.48 11.41
CA ASP A 68 -20.02 7.90 11.58
C ASP A 68 -18.95 8.69 12.38
N THR A 69 -19.31 9.22 13.54
CA THR A 69 -18.45 10.02 14.42
C THR A 69 -17.87 9.23 15.59
N SER A 70 -18.10 7.91 15.64
CA SER A 70 -17.62 7.07 16.73
C SER A 70 -16.09 6.93 16.72
N THR A 71 -15.55 6.46 17.85
CA THR A 71 -14.17 6.00 17.92
C THR A 71 -14.01 4.76 17.03
N SER A 72 -12.89 4.66 16.33
CA SER A 72 -12.60 3.49 15.51
C SER A 72 -12.42 2.23 16.36
N ILE A 73 -12.86 1.10 15.81
CA ILE A 73 -12.69 -0.23 16.39
C ILE A 73 -11.66 -1.02 15.60
N LYS A 74 -10.83 -1.78 16.30
CA LYS A 74 -9.92 -2.76 15.69
C LYS A 74 -10.71 -4.02 15.33
N LEU A 75 -10.59 -4.52 14.10
CA LEU A 75 -11.38 -5.66 13.63
C LEU A 75 -10.67 -7.01 13.78
N ASN A 76 -9.34 -7.02 13.79
CA ASN A 76 -8.53 -8.24 13.93
C ASN A 76 -8.02 -8.42 15.36
N GLN A 77 -7.97 -9.67 15.85
CA GLN A 77 -7.41 -9.97 17.18
C GLN A 77 -5.87 -9.97 17.15
N ASN A 78 -5.28 -10.69 16.19
CA ASN A 78 -3.84 -10.76 15.96
C ASN A 78 -3.46 -9.93 14.72
N PRO A 79 -2.30 -9.25 14.69
CA PRO A 79 -1.81 -8.58 13.49
C PRO A 79 -1.79 -9.50 12.28
N ILE A 80 -2.24 -8.99 11.14
CA ILE A 80 -2.36 -9.74 9.90
C ILE A 80 -0.99 -9.78 9.22
N THR A 81 -0.47 -10.99 8.98
CA THR A 81 0.78 -11.27 8.27
C THR A 81 0.48 -11.99 6.95
N GLY A 82 1.37 -11.85 5.96
CA GLY A 82 1.26 -12.52 4.66
C GLY A 82 0.19 -11.93 3.74
N ALA A 83 -1.10 -12.11 4.06
CA ALA A 83 -2.20 -11.63 3.23
C ALA A 83 -2.57 -10.18 3.57
N THR A 84 -2.63 -9.29 2.58
CA THR A 84 -3.04 -7.88 2.77
C THR A 84 -4.53 -7.67 2.48
N ILE A 85 -5.36 -8.55 3.05
CA ILE A 85 -6.81 -8.57 2.88
C ILE A 85 -7.52 -8.91 4.20
N PHE A 86 -8.77 -8.46 4.35
CA PHE A 86 -9.64 -8.77 5.47
C PHE A 86 -11.12 -8.77 5.03
N THR A 87 -11.99 -9.51 5.73
CA THR A 87 -13.45 -9.45 5.49
C THR A 87 -14.16 -9.05 6.76
N ASP A 88 -14.76 -7.85 6.75
CA ASP A 88 -15.57 -7.34 7.83
C ASP A 88 -17.03 -7.77 7.67
N LYS A 89 -17.50 -8.62 8.59
CA LYS A 89 -18.86 -9.17 8.60
C LYS A 89 -19.79 -8.49 9.61
N SER A 90 -19.32 -7.41 10.23
CA SER A 90 -19.98 -6.76 11.38
C SER A 90 -20.45 -5.34 11.06
N VAL A 91 -20.61 -5.02 9.78
CA VAL A 91 -20.84 -3.67 9.26
C VAL A 91 -22.31 -3.31 9.39
N ASP A 92 -22.60 -2.14 9.95
CA ASP A 92 -23.91 -1.52 9.86
C ASP A 92 -23.97 -0.64 8.61
N PHE A 93 -24.59 -1.14 7.55
CA PHE A 93 -24.72 -0.42 6.27
C PHE A 93 -25.70 0.75 6.32
N THR A 94 -26.45 0.95 7.41
CA THR A 94 -27.27 2.15 7.61
C THR A 94 -26.44 3.37 8.01
N LYS A 95 -25.13 3.20 8.22
CA LYS A 95 -24.19 4.21 8.69
C LYS A 95 -23.09 4.45 7.67
N LYS A 96 -22.44 5.61 7.75
CA LYS A 96 -21.19 5.82 7.04
C LYS A 96 -20.11 5.00 7.74
N ASN A 97 -19.33 4.25 6.98
CA ASN A 97 -18.23 3.44 7.52
C ASN A 97 -16.94 3.76 6.77
N GLU A 98 -15.83 3.83 7.51
CA GLU A 98 -14.51 4.09 6.97
C GLU A 98 -13.53 3.03 7.44
N TRP A 99 -12.76 2.46 6.52
CA TRP A 99 -11.73 1.47 6.82
C TRP A 99 -10.35 2.05 6.57
N PHE A 100 -9.41 1.74 7.46
CA PHE A 100 -8.02 2.10 7.33
C PHE A 100 -7.14 1.03 8.00
N VAL A 101 -5.87 1.01 7.64
CA VAL A 101 -4.89 0.09 8.22
C VAL A 101 -3.82 0.84 8.99
N LYS A 102 -3.32 0.19 10.04
CA LYS A 102 -2.10 0.59 10.72
C LYS A 102 -1.05 -0.50 10.51
N PRO A 103 0.10 -0.17 9.89
CA PRO A 103 1.22 -1.09 9.89
C PRO A 103 1.71 -1.33 11.31
N VAL A 104 2.23 -2.51 11.56
CA VAL A 104 2.79 -2.92 12.84
C VAL A 104 4.20 -3.41 12.57
N LEU A 105 5.18 -2.72 13.14
CA LEU A 105 6.60 -3.01 13.04
C LEU A 105 7.18 -3.08 14.45
N ASN A 106 8.03 -4.08 14.74
CA ASN A 106 8.62 -4.26 16.07
C ASN A 106 7.58 -4.25 17.21
N ARG A 107 6.39 -4.84 16.96
CA ARG A 107 5.23 -4.88 17.89
C ARG A 107 4.62 -3.52 18.23
N LYS A 108 4.93 -2.47 17.47
CA LYS A 108 4.37 -1.13 17.63
C LYS A 108 3.55 -0.76 16.39
N GLU A 109 2.41 -0.11 16.60
CA GLU A 109 1.64 0.50 15.51
C GLU A 109 2.32 1.75 14.99
N GLU A 110 2.40 1.82 13.67
CA GLU A 110 2.84 2.99 12.92
C GLU A 110 1.65 3.90 12.57
N LEU A 111 1.92 4.98 11.84
CA LEU A 111 0.89 5.92 11.38
C LEU A 111 -0.20 5.20 10.57
N GLU A 112 -1.45 5.60 10.82
CA GLU A 112 -2.59 5.09 10.05
C GLU A 112 -2.56 5.53 8.59
N SER A 113 -3.07 4.66 7.72
CA SER A 113 -3.30 5.01 6.32
C SER A 113 -4.44 6.01 6.17
N THR A 114 -4.52 6.63 5.00
CA THR A 114 -5.78 7.22 4.51
C THR A 114 -6.90 6.17 4.54
N SER A 115 -8.11 6.60 4.87
CA SER A 115 -9.28 5.73 4.92
C SER A 115 -9.97 5.57 3.56
N PHE A 116 -10.69 4.46 3.41
CA PHE A 116 -11.69 4.27 2.36
C PHE A 116 -13.08 4.29 2.97
N ALA A 117 -13.98 5.10 2.42
CA ALA A 117 -15.32 5.30 2.96
C ALA A 117 -16.40 4.64 2.10
N LEU A 118 -17.32 3.92 2.75
CA LEU A 118 -18.63 3.62 2.19
C LEU A 118 -19.67 4.50 2.87
N GLN A 119 -20.52 5.13 2.08
CA GLN A 119 -21.62 5.95 2.59
C GLN A 119 -22.73 5.07 3.16
N SER A 120 -23.57 5.65 4.02
CA SER A 120 -24.81 5.00 4.45
C SER A 120 -25.63 4.57 3.22
N GLY A 121 -26.16 3.35 3.27
CA GLY A 121 -26.96 2.76 2.19
C GLY A 121 -26.17 2.42 0.92
N SER A 122 -24.83 2.32 0.99
CA SER A 122 -24.03 1.93 -0.18
C SER A 122 -24.45 0.57 -0.71
N GLU A 123 -24.78 0.49 -2.00
CA GLU A 123 -25.14 -0.76 -2.68
C GLU A 123 -23.94 -1.70 -2.82
N ALA A 124 -24.20 -3.02 -2.80
CA ALA A 124 -23.18 -4.02 -3.08
C ALA A 124 -22.81 -4.00 -4.57
N LYS A 125 -21.58 -3.59 -4.89
CA LYS A 125 -21.05 -3.48 -6.25
C LYS A 125 -19.59 -3.94 -6.30
N PRO A 126 -19.21 -4.81 -7.23
CA PRO A 126 -17.82 -5.28 -7.37
C PRO A 126 -16.94 -4.26 -8.13
N TYR A 127 -17.29 -2.98 -8.12
CA TYR A 127 -16.58 -1.91 -8.83
C TYR A 127 -16.78 -0.55 -8.17
N LEU A 128 -15.83 0.37 -8.41
CA LEU A 128 -15.96 1.78 -8.11
C LEU A 128 -16.36 2.54 -9.38
N SER A 129 -17.48 3.24 -9.35
CA SER A 129 -17.89 4.11 -10.47
C SER A 129 -17.21 5.47 -10.38
N VAL A 130 -16.48 5.83 -11.43
CA VAL A 130 -15.95 7.19 -11.62
C VAL A 130 -16.83 7.89 -12.66
N PRO A 131 -17.66 8.87 -12.26
CA PRO A 131 -18.52 9.57 -13.21
C PRO A 131 -17.66 10.42 -14.16
N LEU A 132 -17.80 10.17 -15.46
CA LEU A 132 -17.07 10.88 -16.50
C LEU A 132 -17.90 12.05 -17.03
N LYS A 133 -17.23 13.14 -17.38
CA LYS A 133 -17.83 14.26 -18.12
C LYS A 133 -17.69 14.03 -19.63
N THR A 134 -18.38 13.01 -20.12
CA THR A 134 -18.28 12.60 -21.54
C THR A 134 -18.95 13.63 -22.45
N GLN A 135 -18.24 14.07 -23.48
CA GLN A 135 -18.77 14.99 -24.48
C GLN A 135 -19.78 14.30 -25.41
N ARG A 136 -20.75 15.06 -25.93
CA ARG A 136 -21.74 14.52 -26.88
C ARG A 136 -21.02 13.96 -28.12
N GLY A 137 -21.36 12.72 -28.48
CA GLY A 137 -20.77 12.04 -29.65
C GLY A 137 -19.44 11.33 -29.35
N TYR A 138 -18.94 11.37 -28.11
CA TYR A 138 -17.69 10.71 -27.72
C TYR A 138 -17.94 9.51 -26.80
N THR A 139 -17.01 8.57 -26.84
CA THR A 139 -16.94 7.43 -25.91
C THR A 139 -15.55 7.37 -25.27
N PRO A 140 -15.44 7.01 -23.98
CA PRO A 140 -14.14 6.75 -23.34
C PRO A 140 -13.42 5.60 -24.04
N ASN A 141 -12.10 5.72 -24.18
CA ASN A 141 -11.24 4.67 -24.74
C ASN A 141 -10.04 4.44 -23.80
N ASP A 142 -8.82 4.47 -24.32
CA ASP A 142 -7.59 4.20 -23.57
C ASP A 142 -7.38 5.15 -22.39
N ILE A 143 -6.82 4.61 -21.31
CA ILE A 143 -6.47 5.33 -20.08
C ILE A 143 -5.06 4.95 -19.62
N SER A 144 -4.45 5.85 -18.85
CA SER A 144 -3.23 5.60 -18.07
C SER A 144 -3.47 6.06 -16.62
N VAL A 145 -2.58 5.66 -15.72
CA VAL A 145 -2.52 6.14 -14.32
C VAL A 145 -1.17 6.82 -14.06
N GLY A 146 -1.10 7.59 -12.97
CA GLY A 146 0.09 8.25 -12.46
C GLY A 146 -0.21 9.01 -11.16
#